data_AF-A0A2J0MU52-F1
#
_entry.id   AF-A0A2J0MU52-F1
#
_cell.length_a   1.000
_cell.length_b   1.000
_cell.length_c   1.000
_cell.angle_alpha   90.00
_cell.angle_beta   90.00
_cell.angle_gamma   90.00
#
_symmetry.space_group_name_H-M   'P 1'
#
loop_
_entity.id
_entity.type
_entity.pdbx_description
1 polymer ?
#
loop_
_entity_poly.entity_id
_entity_poly.type
_entity_poly.pdbx_seq_one_letter_code
_entity_poly.pdbx_strand_id
1 'polypeptide(L)' 'MRYLIILFFILLMAIGLAGLSKDNPTRNPQAVPNQTNSAQAVLAGGCFWCVEADFEKLPGVLDVVSGYGGGKGENP' A
#
# COMPACT_ATOMS: atom_id res chain seq x y z
N MET A 1 35.63 -22.96 21.34
CA MET A 1 34.15 -23.14 21.34
C MET A 1 33.36 -21.86 21.50
N ARG A 2 33.66 -20.98 22.47
CA ARG A 2 32.93 -19.71 22.65
C ARG A 2 33.01 -18.74 21.46
N TYR A 3 34.17 -18.64 20.79
CA TYR A 3 34.34 -17.78 19.61
C TYR A 3 33.60 -18.28 18.36
N LEU A 4 33.47 -19.59 18.19
CA LEU A 4 32.77 -20.19 17.05
C LEU A 4 31.27 -19.84 17.08
N ILE A 5 30.69 -19.81 18.29
CA ILE A 5 29.30 -19.43 18.53
C ILE A 5 29.08 -17.95 18.22
N ILE A 6 29.98 -17.07 18.67
CA ILE A 6 29.90 -15.62 18.42
C ILE A 6 30.00 -15.31 16.92
N LEU A 7 30.92 -15.96 16.20
CA LEU A 7 31.07 -15.77 14.75
C LEU A 7 29.84 -16.24 13.96
N PHE A 8 29.21 -17.33 14.40
CA PHE A 8 27.97 -17.84 13.79
C PHE A 8 26.80 -16.86 13.94
N PHE A 9 26.64 -16.26 15.12
CA PHE A 9 25.58 -15.26 15.36
C PHE A 9 25.82 -13.96 14.58
N ILE A 10 27.06 -13.50 14.46
CA ILE A 10 27.42 -12.32 13.66
C ILE A 10 27.12 -12.56 12.17
N LEU A 11 27.44 -13.75 11.66
CA LEU A 11 27.16 -14.13 10.28
C LEU A 11 25.65 -14.16 9.98
N LEU A 12 24.84 -14.73 10.87
CA LEU A 12 23.39 -14.77 10.73
C LEU A 12 22.76 -13.37 10.72
N MET A 13 23.25 -12.47 11.56
CA MET A 13 22.77 -11.08 11.61
C MET A 13 23.13 -10.31 10.33
N ALA A 14 24.32 -10.54 9.76
CA ALA A 14 24.75 -9.90 8.52
C ALA A 14 23.93 -10.36 7.30
N ILE A 15 23.58 -11.65 7.24
CA ILE A 15 22.75 -12.21 6.15
C ILE A 15 21.32 -11.65 6.22
N GLY A 16 20.79 -11.41 7.43
CA GLY A 16 19.45 -10.84 7.62
C GLY A 16 19.29 -9.40 7.11
N LEU A 17 20.36 -8.59 7.11
CA LEU A 17 20.29 -7.19 6.65
C LEU A 17 20.29 -7.03 5.12
N ALA A 18 20.74 -8.02 4.36
CA ALA A 18 20.77 -7.95 2.89
C ALA A 18 19.44 -8.36 2.21
N GLY A 19 18.44 -8.79 2.98
CA GLY A 19 17.23 -9.45 2.47
C GLY A 19 15.99 -8.57 2.22
N LEU A 20 16.03 -7.26 2.49
CA LEU A 20 14.87 -6.37 2.34
C LEU A 20 15.12 -5.30 1.27
N SER A 21 15.25 -5.71 0.01
CA SER A 21 15.18 -4.78 -1.12
C SER A 21 14.43 -5.44 -2.28
N LYS A 22 13.11 -5.29 -2.26
CA LYS A 22 12.23 -5.39 -3.41
C LYS A 22 11.18 -4.30 -3.27
N ASP A 23 11.57 -3.04 -3.42
CA ASP A 23 10.59 -2.07 -3.90
C ASP A 23 10.37 -2.37 -5.38
N ASN A 24 9.23 -2.99 -5.70
CA ASN A 24 8.74 -3.02 -7.08
C ASN A 24 7.57 -2.04 -7.17
N PRO A 25 7.81 -0.75 -7.43
CA PRO A 25 6.76 0.25 -7.52
C PRO A 25 6.19 0.27 -8.94
N THR A 26 5.62 -0.85 -9.41
CA THR A 26 4.79 -0.83 -10.63
C THR A 26 3.69 -1.87 -10.56
N ARG A 27 2.68 -1.60 -9.73
CA ARG A 27 1.32 -2.04 -10.03
C ARG A 27 0.47 -0.80 -9.95
N ASN A 28 -0.03 -0.36 -11.10
CA ASN A 28 -0.97 0.75 -11.26
C ASN A 28 -2.36 0.21 -10.93
N PRO A 29 -2.89 0.38 -9.71
CA PRO A 29 -4.25 0.00 -9.39
C PRO A 29 -5.09 1.20 -9.83
N GLN A 30 -5.50 1.18 -11.10
CA GLN A 30 -6.33 2.17 -11.78
C GLN A 30 -5.68 3.56 -11.91
N ALA A 31 -5.19 3.83 -13.12
CA ALA A 31 -5.02 5.18 -13.58
C ALA A 31 -6.40 5.83 -13.62
N VAL A 32 -6.76 6.56 -12.56
CA VAL A 32 -7.83 7.57 -12.65
C VAL A 32 -7.41 8.49 -13.79
N PRO A 33 -8.23 8.65 -14.85
CA PRO A 33 -7.87 9.49 -15.98
C PRO A 33 -7.47 10.86 -15.43
N ASN A 34 -6.26 11.31 -15.76
CA ASN A 34 -5.74 12.61 -15.37
C ASN A 34 -6.56 13.68 -16.09
N GLN A 35 -7.76 13.94 -15.60
CA GLN A 35 -8.60 15.02 -16.05
C GLN A 35 -8.03 16.28 -15.42
N THR A 36 -7.52 17.16 -16.27
CA THR A 36 -6.74 18.36 -15.91
C THR A 36 -7.48 19.34 -14.99
N ASN A 37 -8.76 19.09 -14.68
CA ASN A 37 -9.63 19.88 -13.81
C ASN A 37 -10.35 19.05 -12.72
N SER A 38 -9.93 17.83 -12.41
CA SER A 38 -10.52 17.01 -11.33
C SER A 38 -9.61 16.94 -10.11
N ALA A 39 -10.21 16.87 -8.91
CA ALA A 39 -9.50 16.63 -7.65
C ALA A 39 -9.74 15.19 -7.17
N GLN A 40 -8.75 14.61 -6.48
CA GLN A 40 -8.85 13.29 -5.88
C GLN A 40 -8.83 13.38 -4.35
N ALA A 41 -9.65 12.56 -3.70
CA ALA A 41 -9.67 12.40 -2.25
C ALA A 41 -9.68 10.91 -1.89
N VAL A 42 -9.04 10.56 -0.77
CA VAL A 42 -9.06 9.21 -0.20
C VAL A 42 -9.77 9.28 1.15
N LEU A 43 -10.76 8.41 1.35
CA LEU A 43 -11.66 8.43 2.50
C LEU A 43 -11.67 7.06 3.18
N ALA A 44 -11.86 7.04 4.50
CA ALA A 44 -12.06 5.84 5.29
C ALA A 44 -13.31 6.02 6.17
N GLY A 45 -14.32 5.17 5.98
CA GLY A 45 -15.66 5.41 6.54
C GLY A 45 -16.47 4.14 6.84
N GLY A 46 -15.86 3.12 7.44
CA GLY A 46 -16.54 1.86 7.73
C GLY A 46 -16.59 0.93 6.52
N CYS A 47 -17.74 0.30 6.26
CA CYS A 47 -17.91 -0.57 5.09
C CYS A 47 -17.83 0.27 3.80
N PHE A 48 -16.82 0.01 2.98
CA PHE A 48 -16.57 0.80 1.78
C PHE A 48 -17.74 0.79 0.79
N TRP A 49 -18.54 -0.28 0.71
CA TRP A 49 -19.71 -0.33 -0.18
C TRP A 49 -20.75 0.74 0.14
N CYS A 50 -20.99 1.01 1.42
CA CYS A 50 -21.94 2.04 1.82
C CYS A 50 -21.41 3.43 1.46
N VAL A 51 -20.12 3.66 1.72
CA VAL A 51 -19.46 4.93 1.43
C VAL A 51 -19.44 5.19 -0.07
N GLU A 52 -18.99 4.21 -0.86
CA GLU A 52 -18.96 4.28 -2.32
C GLU A 52 -20.34 4.62 -2.91
N ALA A 53 -21.37 3.87 -2.51
CA ALA A 53 -22.74 4.08 -2.97
C ALA A 53 -23.32 5.45 -2.61
N ASP A 54 -22.83 6.11 -1.56
CA ASP A 54 -23.22 7.48 -1.21
C ASP A 54 -22.48 8.51 -2.06
N PHE A 55 -21.18 8.33 -2.31
CA PHE A 55 -20.36 9.25 -3.11
C PHE A 55 -20.69 9.21 -4.61
N GLU A 56 -21.03 8.04 -5.17
CA GLU A 56 -21.42 7.91 -6.58
C GLU A 56 -22.63 8.78 -6.96
N LYS A 57 -23.48 9.11 -5.98
CA LYS A 57 -24.70 9.90 -6.19
C LYS A 57 -24.46 11.41 -6.09
N LEU A 58 -23.27 11.84 -5.66
CA LEU A 58 -23.00 13.26 -5.41
C LEU A 58 -22.72 14.00 -6.73
N PRO A 59 -23.39 15.16 -6.97
CA PRO A 59 -23.10 15.97 -8.14
C PRO A 59 -21.63 16.41 -8.19
N GLY A 60 -20.98 16.18 -9.33
CA GLY A 60 -19.58 16.55 -9.54
C GLY A 60 -18.57 15.44 -9.19
N VAL A 61 -19.01 14.33 -8.60
CA VAL A 61 -18.18 13.12 -8.50
C VAL A 61 -18.14 12.44 -9.86
N LEU A 62 -16.93 12.19 -10.36
CA LEU A 62 -16.70 11.58 -11.67
C LEU A 62 -16.59 10.07 -11.60
N ASP A 63 -15.97 9.56 -10.54
CA ASP A 63 -15.70 8.15 -10.31
C ASP A 63 -15.46 7.89 -8.82
N VAL A 64 -15.76 6.68 -8.36
CA VAL A 64 -15.51 6.21 -7.00
C VAL A 64 -14.99 4.79 -7.05
N VAL A 65 -13.93 4.51 -6.30
CA VAL A 65 -13.28 3.20 -6.29
C VAL A 65 -12.99 2.81 -4.85
N SER A 66 -13.39 1.59 -4.49
CA SER A 66 -13.07 0.99 -3.21
C SER A 66 -11.72 0.26 -3.21
N GLY A 67 -11.02 0.35 -2.09
CA GLY A 67 -9.72 -0.30 -1.91
C GLY A 67 -9.24 -0.30 -0.47
N TYR A 68 -8.01 -0.78 -0.26
CA TYR A 68 -7.38 -0.88 1.05
C TYR A 68 -6.20 0.08 1.15
N GLY A 69 -6.08 0.77 2.30
CA GLY A 69 -5.02 1.76 2.54
C GLY A 69 -4.75 1.95 4.03
N GLY A 70 -3.64 2.60 4.37
CA GLY A 70 -3.24 2.89 5.76
C GLY A 70 -2.58 1.73 6.53
N GLY A 71 -2.40 0.57 5.91
CA GLY A 71 -1.71 -0.60 6.48
C GLY A 71 -0.23 -0.71 6.11
N LYS A 72 0.45 -1.74 6.62
CA LYS A 72 1.87 -2.06 6.30
C LYS A 72 2.05 -3.21 5.30
N GLY A 73 0.98 -3.90 4.91
CA GLY A 73 1.02 -5.01 3.97
C GLY A 73 1.11 -4.52 2.52
N GLU A 74 1.94 -5.17 1.72
CA GLU A 74 1.98 -4.93 0.27
C GLU A 74 0.84 -5.69 -0.42
N ASN A 75 0.12 -5.01 -1.32
CA ASN A 75 -0.98 -5.57 -2.12
C ASN A 75 -1.99 -6.39 -1.28
N PRO A 76 -2.64 -5.76 -0.29
CA PRO A 76 -3.71 -6.38 0.49
C PRO A 76 -4.91 -6.77 -0.37
#